data_AF-A0A949XE01-F1
#
_entry.id   AF-A0A949XE01-F1
#
_cell.length_a   1.000
_cell.length_b   1.000
_cell.length_c   1.000
_cell.angle_alpha   90.00
_cell.angle_beta   90.00
_cell.angle_gamma   90.00
#
_symmetry.space_group_name_H-M   'P 1'
#
loop_
_entity.id
_entity.type
_entity.pdbx_description
1 polymer ?
#
loop_
_entity_poly.entity_id
_entity_poly.type
_entity_poly.pdbx_seq_one_letter_code
_entity_poly.pdbx_strand_id
1 'polypeptide(L)'
;MPQDEWDIEIQDELVGPLCFERDYDLVLITVTTSVSAKSYEVARRFRRTGAKVVLGGIHPSVFPEESILHADAVVIGEAELTLPHLLDDFKRGKLEKFYRAAGMVDRWDQRLPRWDLLDPKGYPFRASLTATRGCNYRCSFCSIHLALGAGQYGYRKKSPAEVARILQKIDSEFVMFWDDDLLSEPHYTEQLCEAVKPLKKKWMSQMSATYVARHPDLLKSLAESGCTAMFMGLESINSESLKSV
;
A
#
# COMPACT_ATOMS: atom_id res chain seq x y z
N MET A 1 -12.12 3.50 8.40
CA MET A 1 -12.79 3.57 9.72
C MET A 1 -13.79 4.71 9.69
N PRO A 2 -15.02 4.54 10.21
CA PRO A 2 -15.99 5.64 10.36
C PRO A 2 -15.40 6.72 11.27
N GLN A 3 -15.44 7.99 10.84
CA GLN A 3 -14.80 9.10 11.58
C GLN A 3 -15.63 9.60 12.75
N ASP A 4 -16.93 9.35 12.69
CA ASP A 4 -17.94 9.64 13.69
C ASP A 4 -17.88 8.68 14.90
N GLU A 5 -17.14 7.58 14.78
CA GLU A 5 -17.06 6.53 15.80
C GLU A 5 -15.68 6.39 16.45
N TRP A 6 -14.63 6.94 15.84
CA TRP A 6 -13.25 6.72 16.25
C TRP A 6 -12.47 8.02 16.27
N ASP A 7 -11.79 8.29 17.40
CA ASP A 7 -10.69 9.25 17.45
C ASP A 7 -9.43 8.56 16.93
N ILE A 8 -8.80 9.12 15.90
CA ILE A 8 -7.74 8.45 15.13
C ILE A 8 -6.51 9.35 15.11
N GLU A 9 -5.38 8.77 15.50
CA GLU A 9 -4.05 9.35 15.40
C GLU A 9 -3.15 8.43 14.57
N ILE A 10 -2.26 9.01 13.77
CA ILE A 10 -1.17 8.29 13.10
C ILE A 10 0.15 8.70 13.76
N GLN A 11 0.90 7.72 14.22
CA GLN A 11 2.30 7.90 14.60
C GLN A 11 3.19 7.17 13.58
N ASP A 12 4.28 7.81 13.18
CA ASP A 12 5.23 7.26 12.20
C ASP A 12 6.67 7.46 12.69
N GLU A 13 7.36 6.35 12.94
CA GLU A 13 8.74 6.35 13.45
C GLU A 13 9.75 6.93 12.44
N LEU A 14 9.38 7.03 11.15
CA LEU A 14 10.19 7.71 10.13
C LEU A 14 10.18 9.24 10.28
N VAL A 15 9.16 9.79 10.92
CA VAL A 15 8.97 11.24 11.07
C VAL A 15 9.35 11.72 12.47
N GLY A 16 9.05 10.92 13.49
CA GLY A 16 9.32 11.29 14.88
C GLY A 16 9.23 10.13 15.84
N PRO A 17 9.60 10.33 17.12
CA PRO A 17 9.51 9.29 18.12
C PRO A 17 8.06 8.89 18.39
N LEU A 18 7.85 7.59 18.66
CA LEU A 18 6.56 7.09 19.10
C LEU A 18 6.26 7.50 20.55
N CYS A 19 5.05 7.98 20.81
CA CYS A 19 4.52 8.28 22.13
C CYS A 19 3.74 7.06 22.66
N PHE A 20 4.21 6.51 23.77
CA PHE A 20 3.61 5.34 24.43
C PHE A 20 2.82 5.74 25.68
N GLU A 21 2.88 7.01 26.06
CA GLU A 21 2.26 7.57 27.26
C GLU A 21 0.79 7.95 27.02
N ARG A 22 0.32 7.94 25.77
CA ARG A 22 -1.08 8.14 25.42
C ARG A 22 -1.89 6.87 25.62
N ASP A 23 -3.12 7.05 26.10
CA ASP A 23 -4.07 5.97 26.26
C ASP A 23 -4.75 5.67 24.91
N TYR A 24 -4.49 4.49 24.37
CA TYR A 24 -5.15 3.98 23.17
C TYR A 24 -5.95 2.73 23.52
N ASP A 25 -7.20 2.65 23.06
CA ASP A 25 -8.02 1.45 23.19
C ASP A 25 -7.55 0.35 22.22
N LEU A 26 -7.18 0.75 21.01
CA LEU A 26 -6.79 -0.10 19.89
C LEU A 26 -5.63 0.52 19.12
N VAL A 27 -4.57 -0.24 18.88
CA VAL A 27 -3.39 0.17 18.11
C VAL A 27 -3.22 -0.76 16.92
N LEU A 28 -3.24 -0.20 15.70
CA LEU A 28 -3.01 -0.93 14.46
C LEU A 28 -1.61 -0.61 13.94
N ILE A 29 -0.78 -1.63 13.74
CA ILE A 29 0.60 -1.48 13.28
C ILE A 29 0.74 -2.13 11.91
N THR A 30 1.10 -1.33 10.90
CA THR A 30 1.52 -1.84 9.60
C THR A 30 2.96 -2.33 9.69
N VAL A 31 3.18 -3.60 9.35
CA VAL A 31 4.47 -4.26 9.46
C VAL A 31 4.95 -4.70 8.07
N THR A 32 6.09 -4.16 7.65
CA THR A 32 6.86 -4.69 6.52
C THR A 32 7.96 -5.63 7.01
N THR A 33 8.39 -6.54 6.16
CA THR A 33 9.35 -7.59 6.56
C THR A 33 10.69 -7.02 7.03
N SER A 34 11.15 -5.91 6.44
CA SER A 34 12.42 -5.28 6.80
C SER A 34 12.45 -4.69 8.23
N VAL A 35 11.29 -4.38 8.81
CA VAL A 35 11.18 -3.78 10.15
C VAL A 35 10.34 -4.64 11.11
N SER A 36 10.14 -5.93 10.81
CA SER A 36 9.28 -6.82 11.58
C SER A 36 9.73 -6.96 13.04
N ALA A 37 11.02 -7.21 13.28
CA ALA A 37 11.58 -7.35 14.63
C ALA A 37 11.32 -6.10 15.49
N LYS A 38 11.57 -4.91 14.93
CA LYS A 38 11.31 -3.63 15.59
C LYS A 38 9.82 -3.40 15.82
N SER A 39 8.98 -3.73 14.83
CA SER A 39 7.52 -3.61 14.94
C SER A 39 6.97 -4.51 16.05
N TYR A 40 7.53 -5.69 16.25
CA TYR A 40 7.16 -6.58 17.35
C TYR A 40 7.55 -6.03 18.72
N GLU A 41 8.68 -5.31 18.83
CA GLU A 41 9.04 -4.59 20.05
C GLU A 41 8.05 -3.48 20.37
N VAL A 42 7.70 -2.68 19.36
CA VAL A 42 6.70 -1.61 19.46
C VAL A 42 5.33 -2.18 19.88
N ALA A 43 4.90 -3.27 19.24
CA ALA A 43 3.67 -3.98 19.57
C ALA A 43 3.64 -4.41 21.05
N ARG A 44 4.71 -5.04 21.54
CA ARG A 44 4.81 -5.44 22.96
C ARG A 44 4.77 -4.25 23.89
N ARG A 45 5.33 -3.10 23.50
CA ARG A 45 5.32 -1.89 24.33
C ARG A 45 3.92 -1.29 24.43
N PHE A 46 3.18 -1.18 23.32
CA PHE A 46 1.77 -0.74 23.36
C PHE A 46 0.87 -1.72 24.12
N ARG A 47 1.07 -3.04 24.01
CA ARG A 47 0.29 -4.00 24.82
C ARG A 47 0.47 -3.81 26.33
N ARG A 48 1.63 -3.31 26.78
CA ARG A 48 1.88 -3.01 28.20
C ARG A 48 1.14 -1.78 28.70
N THR A 49 0.67 -0.90 27.80
CA THR A 49 -0.17 0.25 28.18
C THR A 49 -1.63 -0.15 28.39
N GLY A 50 -2.00 -1.39 28.02
CA GLY A 50 -3.38 -1.89 28.11
C GLY A 50 -4.12 -1.89 26.76
N ALA A 51 -3.57 -1.24 25.74
CA ALA A 51 -4.12 -1.22 24.40
C ALA A 51 -4.21 -2.63 23.78
N LYS A 52 -5.28 -2.89 23.00
CA LYS A 52 -5.29 -4.04 22.09
C LYS A 52 -4.42 -3.74 20.88
N VAL A 53 -3.53 -4.65 20.54
CA VAL A 53 -2.62 -4.47 19.40
C VAL A 53 -2.96 -5.40 18.26
N VAL A 54 -3.10 -4.82 17.07
CA VAL A 54 -3.37 -5.52 15.81
C VAL A 54 -2.21 -5.31 14.86
N LEU A 55 -1.67 -6.39 14.31
CA LEU A 55 -0.64 -6.31 13.27
C LEU A 55 -1.26 -6.57 11.90
N GLY A 56 -0.88 -5.78 10.90
CA GLY A 56 -1.28 -5.98 9.51
C GLY A 56 -0.15 -5.59 8.55
N GLY A 57 -0.38 -5.77 7.25
CA GLY A 57 0.62 -5.50 6.21
C GLY A 57 1.23 -6.78 5.63
N ILE A 58 2.29 -6.61 4.83
CA ILE A 58 2.88 -7.72 4.07
C ILE A 58 3.47 -8.79 4.98
N HIS A 59 4.18 -8.41 6.05
CA HIS A 59 4.83 -9.40 6.92
C HIS A 59 3.80 -10.25 7.68
N PRO A 60 2.78 -9.67 8.36
CA PRO A 60 1.79 -10.48 9.07
C PRO A 60 0.87 -11.27 8.14
N SER A 61 0.74 -10.85 6.87
CA SER A 61 0.00 -11.63 5.89
C SER A 61 0.73 -12.90 5.44
N VAL A 62 2.07 -12.86 5.40
CA VAL A 62 2.91 -14.00 4.98
C VAL A 62 3.30 -14.88 6.16
N PHE A 63 3.54 -14.28 7.34
CA PHE A 63 3.95 -14.96 8.57
C PHE A 63 2.96 -14.69 9.72
N PRO A 64 1.67 -15.05 9.59
CA PRO A 64 0.67 -14.76 10.61
C PRO A 64 0.91 -15.50 11.93
N GLU A 65 1.38 -16.74 11.87
CA GLU A 65 1.66 -17.58 13.05
C GLU A 65 2.82 -17.02 13.89
N GLU A 66 3.81 -16.39 13.25
CA GLU A 66 4.86 -15.65 13.93
C GLU A 66 4.31 -14.35 14.52
N SER A 67 3.58 -13.58 13.69
CA SER A 67 3.10 -12.24 14.05
C SER A 67 2.15 -12.26 15.24
N ILE A 68 1.27 -13.26 15.34
CA ILE A 68 0.28 -13.36 16.43
C ILE A 68 0.94 -13.55 17.80
N LEU A 69 2.19 -14.02 17.87
CA LEU A 69 2.93 -14.13 19.13
C LEU A 69 3.21 -12.75 19.76
N HIS A 70 3.05 -11.67 18.99
CA HIS A 70 3.36 -10.30 19.40
C HIS A 70 2.13 -9.38 19.46
N ALA A 71 0.94 -9.88 19.12
CA ALA A 71 -0.28 -9.11 18.97
C ALA A 71 -1.49 -9.75 19.70
N ASP A 72 -2.60 -9.03 19.77
CA ASP A 72 -3.91 -9.58 20.14
C ASP A 72 -4.65 -10.12 18.90
N ALA A 73 -4.44 -9.51 17.73
CA ALA A 73 -4.97 -9.99 16.45
C ALA A 73 -4.01 -9.70 15.27
N VAL A 74 -4.18 -10.45 14.19
CA VAL A 74 -3.47 -10.26 12.92
C VAL A 74 -4.46 -10.12 11.77
N VAL A 75 -4.29 -9.07 10.97
CA VAL A 75 -4.98 -8.87 9.69
C VAL A 75 -4.14 -9.48 8.56
N ILE A 76 -4.75 -10.39 7.80
CA ILE A 76 -4.12 -11.13 6.71
C ILE A 76 -4.79 -10.75 5.39
N GLY A 77 -4.00 -10.20 4.46
CA GLY A 77 -4.48 -9.65 3.19
C GLY A 77 -4.96 -8.20 3.32
N GLU A 78 -5.80 -7.76 2.39
CA GLU A 78 -6.25 -6.36 2.31
C GLU A 78 -7.22 -6.02 3.46
N ALA A 79 -6.82 -5.02 4.26
CA ALA A 79 -7.51 -4.63 5.48
C ALA A 79 -8.93 -4.10 5.23
N GLU A 80 -9.22 -3.58 4.03
CA GLU A 80 -10.55 -3.06 3.70
C GLU A 80 -11.66 -4.12 3.79
N LEU A 81 -11.31 -5.41 3.60
CA LEU A 81 -12.26 -6.53 3.69
C LEU A 81 -12.41 -7.08 5.11
N THR A 82 -11.47 -6.80 6.01
CA THR A 82 -11.37 -7.45 7.33
C THR A 82 -11.56 -6.47 8.48
N LEU A 83 -11.09 -5.24 8.31
CA LEU A 83 -11.10 -4.21 9.34
C LEU A 83 -12.50 -3.89 9.86
N PRO A 84 -13.57 -3.79 9.04
CA PRO A 84 -14.92 -3.56 9.58
C PRO A 84 -15.35 -4.62 10.60
N HIS A 85 -15.12 -5.90 10.29
CA HIS A 85 -15.48 -7.01 11.18
C HIS A 85 -14.60 -7.01 12.44
N LEU A 86 -13.30 -6.75 12.29
CA LEU A 86 -12.36 -6.62 13.42
C LEU A 86 -12.80 -5.54 14.40
N LEU A 87 -13.22 -4.38 13.90
CA LEU A 87 -13.65 -3.26 14.73
C LEU A 87 -14.96 -3.58 15.47
N ASP A 88 -15.87 -4.30 14.84
CA ASP A 88 -17.09 -4.78 15.50
C ASP A 88 -16.78 -5.79 16.60
N ASP A 89 -15.87 -6.74 16.34
CA ASP A 89 -15.42 -7.70 17.36
C ASP A 89 -14.69 -7.02 18.52
N PHE A 90 -13.87 -6.01 18.23
CA PHE A 90 -13.24 -5.20 19.25
C PHE A 90 -14.26 -4.53 20.16
N LYS A 91 -15.27 -3.84 19.60
CA LYS A 91 -16.34 -3.18 20.38
C LYS A 91 -17.11 -4.17 21.26
N ARG A 92 -17.25 -5.42 20.83
CA ARG A 92 -17.93 -6.49 21.58
C ARG A 92 -17.03 -7.20 22.61
N GLY A 93 -15.74 -6.86 22.66
CA GLY A 93 -14.76 -7.58 23.49
C GLY A 93 -14.48 -9.01 23.00
N LYS A 94 -14.66 -9.27 21.71
CA LYS A 94 -14.59 -10.60 21.09
C LYS A 94 -13.53 -10.68 19.97
N LEU A 95 -12.42 -9.95 20.11
CA LEU A 95 -11.34 -10.00 19.12
C LEU A 95 -10.88 -11.45 18.88
N GLU A 96 -10.95 -11.87 17.62
CA GLU A 96 -10.31 -13.09 17.14
C GLU A 96 -8.82 -12.90 16.89
N LYS A 97 -8.06 -14.00 16.85
CA LYS A 97 -6.62 -13.96 16.58
C LYS A 97 -6.30 -13.61 15.14
N PHE A 98 -7.11 -14.04 14.18
CA PHE A 98 -6.81 -13.93 12.76
C PHE A 98 -8.02 -13.42 11.98
N TYR A 99 -7.82 -12.31 11.27
CA TYR A 99 -8.82 -11.78 10.34
C TYR A 99 -8.28 -11.89 8.93
N ARG A 100 -8.79 -12.87 8.18
CA ARG A 100 -8.33 -13.19 6.83
C ARG A 100 -9.27 -12.62 5.79
N ALA A 101 -8.72 -11.86 4.85
CA ALA A 101 -9.46 -11.40 3.69
C ALA A 101 -9.90 -12.62 2.85
N ALA A 102 -11.19 -12.71 2.55
CA ALA A 102 -11.78 -13.81 1.77
C ALA A 102 -11.42 -13.75 0.27
N GLY A 103 -10.65 -12.75 -0.14
CA GLY A 103 -10.24 -12.48 -1.50
C GLY A 103 -9.48 -11.16 -1.56
N MET A 104 -9.52 -10.53 -2.73
CA MET A 104 -8.95 -9.20 -2.95
C MET A 104 -10.05 -8.16 -3.15
N VAL A 105 -9.77 -6.93 -2.74
CA VAL A 105 -10.57 -5.75 -2.95
C VAL A 105 -10.61 -5.45 -4.44
N ASP A 106 -11.73 -5.79 -5.08
CA ASP A 106 -11.97 -5.53 -6.49
C ASP A 106 -12.05 -4.02 -6.79
N ARG A 107 -12.74 -3.28 -5.91
CA ARG A 107 -12.85 -1.82 -5.96
C ARG A 107 -12.54 -1.25 -4.59
N TRP A 108 -11.41 -0.55 -4.48
CA TRP A 108 -10.99 0.06 -3.21
C TRP A 108 -11.41 1.52 -3.11
N ASP A 109 -11.44 1.98 -1.86
CA ASP A 109 -11.98 3.25 -1.41
C ASP A 109 -11.62 4.42 -2.33
N GLN A 110 -12.63 5.25 -2.60
CA GLN A 110 -12.54 6.48 -3.40
C GLN A 110 -12.33 7.72 -2.51
N ARG A 111 -12.37 7.55 -1.18
CA ARG A 111 -11.97 8.58 -0.23
C ARG A 111 -10.48 8.86 -0.37
N LEU A 112 -10.13 10.11 -0.16
CA LEU A 112 -8.73 10.49 -0.07
C LEU A 112 -8.10 9.82 1.15
N PRO A 113 -6.82 9.42 1.07
CA PRO A 113 -6.04 9.16 2.27
C PRO A 113 -6.16 10.34 3.24
N ARG A 114 -6.19 10.05 4.55
CA ARG A 114 -6.27 11.06 5.61
C ARG A 114 -4.92 11.76 5.80
N TRP A 115 -4.45 12.49 4.78
CA TRP A 115 -3.21 13.27 4.85
C TRP A 115 -3.23 14.33 5.95
N ASP A 116 -4.42 14.74 6.39
CA ASP A 116 -4.63 15.61 7.53
C ASP A 116 -4.16 15.01 8.86
N LEU A 117 -4.03 13.68 8.95
CA LEU A 117 -3.46 12.99 10.12
C LEU A 117 -1.92 12.91 10.09
N LEU A 118 -1.27 13.31 8.99
CA LEU A 118 0.18 13.22 8.82
C LEU A 118 0.84 14.59 9.05
N ASP A 119 2.05 14.62 9.63
CA ASP A 119 2.81 15.88 9.77
C ASP A 119 3.27 16.39 8.38
N PRO A 120 2.89 17.60 7.95
CA PRO A 120 3.38 18.22 6.71
C PRO A 120 4.89 18.30 6.55
N LYS A 121 5.63 18.42 7.65
CA LYS A 121 7.07 18.66 7.60
C LYS A 121 7.88 17.36 7.61
N GLY A 122 7.26 16.24 7.96
CA GLY A 122 7.92 14.95 8.14
C GLY A 122 8.21 14.19 6.85
N TYR A 123 7.51 14.50 5.77
CA TYR A 123 7.50 13.66 4.57
C TYR A 123 7.95 14.43 3.32
N PRO A 124 9.01 13.97 2.62
CA PRO A 124 9.43 14.59 1.36
C PRO A 124 8.41 14.38 0.23
N PHE A 125 7.63 13.30 0.27
CA PHE A 125 6.61 12.96 -0.73
C PHE A 125 5.29 12.60 -0.04
N ARG A 126 4.46 13.60 0.26
CA ARG A 126 3.13 13.38 0.90
C ARG A 126 2.07 12.88 -0.06
N ALA A 127 2.20 13.28 -1.32
CA ALA A 127 1.29 12.94 -2.38
C ALA A 127 1.62 11.56 -2.95
N SER A 128 1.26 10.51 -2.22
CA SER A 128 1.29 9.13 -2.71
C SER A 128 -0.12 8.67 -3.07
N LEU A 129 -0.24 7.96 -4.18
CA LEU A 129 -1.47 7.33 -4.64
C LEU A 129 -1.16 5.97 -5.25
N THR A 130 -2.16 5.10 -5.27
CA THR A 130 -2.10 3.83 -5.99
C THR A 130 -3.22 3.83 -7.03
N ALA A 131 -2.87 3.80 -8.31
CA ALA A 131 -3.83 3.69 -9.41
C ALA A 131 -4.24 2.23 -9.64
N THR A 132 -3.34 1.29 -9.36
CA THR A 132 -3.44 -0.14 -9.61
C THR A 132 -2.79 -0.94 -8.48
N ARG A 133 -3.35 -2.11 -8.19
CA ARG A 133 -2.82 -3.04 -7.18
C ARG A 133 -2.49 -4.38 -7.83
N GLY A 134 -1.31 -4.91 -7.52
CA GLY A 134 -0.79 -6.14 -8.08
C GLY A 134 -0.07 -5.94 -9.42
N CYS A 135 0.44 -7.04 -9.97
CA CYS A 135 1.27 -7.07 -11.18
C CYS A 135 0.92 -8.30 -12.02
N ASN A 136 0.98 -8.17 -13.36
CA ASN A 136 0.72 -9.28 -14.29
C ASN A 136 1.90 -10.25 -14.45
N TYR A 137 3.10 -9.84 -14.02
CA TYR A 137 4.25 -10.73 -13.93
C TYR A 137 4.18 -11.65 -12.71
N ARG A 138 5.05 -12.66 -12.68
CA ARG A 138 5.16 -13.66 -11.60
C ARG A 138 6.60 -13.96 -11.28
N CYS A 139 7.39 -12.91 -11.02
CA CYS A 139 8.82 -13.09 -10.75
C CYS A 139 9.00 -13.98 -9.51
N SER A 140 9.88 -14.98 -9.60
CA SER A 140 10.07 -16.04 -8.63
C SER A 140 10.48 -15.54 -7.24
N PHE A 141 11.11 -14.37 -7.18
CA PHE A 141 11.53 -13.70 -5.94
C PHE A 141 10.50 -12.69 -5.40
N CYS A 142 9.44 -12.38 -6.15
CA CYS A 142 8.56 -11.26 -5.84
C CYS A 142 7.57 -11.60 -4.72
N SER A 143 7.52 -10.76 -3.69
CA SER A 143 6.63 -10.91 -2.54
C SER A 143 5.22 -10.37 -2.77
N ILE A 144 4.97 -9.61 -3.84
CA ILE A 144 3.65 -8.99 -4.10
C ILE A 144 2.54 -10.04 -4.17
N HIS A 145 2.79 -11.17 -4.84
CA HIS A 145 1.79 -12.26 -4.92
C HIS A 145 1.55 -12.97 -3.58
N LEU A 146 2.54 -12.94 -2.68
CA LEU A 146 2.38 -13.43 -1.31
C LEU A 146 1.57 -12.41 -0.48
N ALA A 147 1.83 -11.12 -0.70
CA ALA A 147 1.19 -9.99 0.00
C ALA A 147 -0.30 -9.85 -0.30
N LEU A 148 -0.74 -10.20 -1.52
CA LEU A 148 -2.14 -10.20 -1.93
C LEU A 148 -2.99 -11.32 -1.26
N GLY A 149 -2.39 -12.10 -0.35
CA GLY A 149 -3.04 -13.08 0.49
C GLY A 149 -3.06 -14.48 -0.14
N ALA A 150 -2.33 -15.42 0.48
CA ALA A 150 -2.35 -16.85 0.14
C ALA A 150 -2.00 -17.20 -1.32
N GLY A 151 -1.10 -16.43 -1.96
CA GLY A 151 -0.69 -16.68 -3.34
C GLY A 151 -1.73 -16.27 -4.38
N GLN A 152 -2.61 -15.33 -4.03
CA GLN A 152 -3.54 -14.74 -4.99
C GLN A 152 -2.80 -13.88 -6.03
N TYR A 153 -3.34 -13.87 -7.24
CA TYR A 153 -2.81 -13.12 -8.37
C TYR A 153 -3.88 -12.20 -8.91
N GLY A 154 -3.49 -10.99 -9.27
CA GLY A 154 -4.38 -10.08 -9.95
C GLY A 154 -3.70 -8.76 -10.23
N TYR A 155 -4.20 -8.10 -11.25
CA TYR A 155 -3.94 -6.71 -11.56
C TYR A 155 -5.28 -6.01 -11.54
N ARG A 156 -5.48 -5.13 -10.56
CA ARG A 156 -6.73 -4.39 -10.38
C ARG A 156 -6.44 -2.92 -10.59
N LYS A 157 -7.42 -2.19 -11.11
CA LYS A 157 -7.24 -0.79 -11.51
C LYS A 157 -8.42 0.08 -11.08
N LYS A 158 -8.12 1.29 -10.60
CA LYS A 158 -9.09 2.38 -10.59
C LYS A 158 -9.35 2.82 -12.03
N SER A 159 -10.47 3.49 -12.29
CA SER A 159 -10.65 4.11 -13.61
C SER A 159 -9.71 5.32 -13.75
N PRO A 160 -9.23 5.65 -14.96
CA PRO A 160 -8.41 6.84 -15.19
C PRO A 160 -9.06 8.14 -14.70
N ALA A 161 -10.38 8.28 -14.90
CA ALA A 161 -11.14 9.43 -14.43
C ALA A 161 -11.17 9.53 -12.90
N GLU A 162 -11.26 8.39 -12.20
CA GLU A 162 -11.22 8.34 -10.74
C GLU A 162 -9.85 8.77 -10.22
N VAL A 163 -8.77 8.29 -10.84
CA VAL A 163 -7.40 8.68 -10.50
C VAL A 163 -7.22 10.19 -10.70
N ALA A 164 -7.64 10.73 -11.84
CA ALA A 164 -7.59 12.18 -12.10
C ALA A 164 -8.38 13.00 -11.07
N ARG A 165 -9.58 12.55 -10.70
CA ARG A 165 -10.42 13.19 -9.66
C ARG A 165 -9.73 13.22 -8.29
N ILE A 166 -9.03 12.14 -7.92
CA ILE A 166 -8.25 12.08 -6.68
C ILE A 166 -7.08 13.05 -6.75
N LEU A 167 -6.31 13.00 -7.84
CA LEU A 167 -5.13 13.86 -8.05
C LEU A 167 -5.48 15.35 -7.99
N GLN A 168 -6.63 15.77 -8.52
CA GLN A 168 -7.10 17.16 -8.44
C GLN A 168 -7.23 17.68 -7.00
N LYS A 169 -7.49 16.80 -6.04
CA LYS A 169 -7.62 17.15 -4.62
C LYS A 169 -6.30 17.09 -3.85
N ILE A 170 -5.24 16.59 -4.50
CA ILE A 170 -3.91 16.54 -3.89
C ILE A 170 -3.25 17.89 -4.07
N ASP A 171 -2.99 18.58 -2.97
CA ASP A 171 -2.23 19.83 -2.94
C ASP A 171 -0.72 19.57 -3.00
N SER A 172 -0.27 19.06 -4.15
CA SER A 172 1.14 18.84 -4.48
C SER A 172 1.35 18.90 -5.98
N GLU A 173 2.43 19.54 -6.41
CA GLU A 173 2.87 19.52 -7.82
C GLU A 173 3.41 18.14 -8.20
N PHE A 174 4.04 17.44 -7.24
CA PHE A 174 4.68 16.15 -7.46
C PHE A 174 3.88 15.02 -6.79
N VAL A 175 3.65 13.93 -7.52
CA VAL A 175 2.89 12.76 -7.06
C VAL A 175 3.67 11.46 -7.29
N MET A 176 3.66 10.58 -6.31
CA MET A 176 4.24 9.24 -6.42
C MET A 176 3.14 8.19 -6.56
N PHE A 177 3.12 7.49 -7.68
CA PHE A 177 2.33 6.27 -7.84
C PHE A 177 3.08 5.10 -7.19
N TRP A 178 2.51 4.54 -6.13
CA TRP A 178 3.00 3.35 -5.42
C TRP A 178 2.37 2.08 -5.99
N ASP A 179 2.34 2.01 -7.32
CA ASP A 179 1.82 0.89 -8.08
C ASP A 179 2.93 -0.15 -8.26
N ASP A 180 2.62 -1.43 -8.10
CA ASP A 180 3.61 -2.52 -8.25
C ASP A 180 4.21 -2.55 -9.67
N ASP A 181 3.36 -2.33 -10.68
CA ASP A 181 3.77 -2.09 -12.06
C ASP A 181 2.66 -1.35 -12.82
N LEU A 182 2.81 -0.03 -12.96
CA LEU A 182 1.81 0.80 -13.64
C LEU A 182 1.66 0.45 -15.13
N LEU A 183 2.69 -0.16 -15.74
CA LEU A 183 2.76 -0.52 -17.15
C LEU A 183 2.30 -1.96 -17.42
N SER A 184 1.88 -2.69 -16.39
CA SER A 184 1.37 -4.06 -16.53
C SER A 184 0.19 -4.20 -17.50
N GLU A 185 -0.51 -3.10 -17.82
CA GLU A 185 -1.56 -3.06 -18.84
C GLU A 185 -1.43 -1.77 -19.68
N PRO A 186 -0.67 -1.80 -20.80
CA PRO A 186 -0.32 -0.60 -21.57
C PRO A 186 -1.50 0.25 -22.01
N HIS A 187 -2.64 -0.36 -22.38
CA HIS A 187 -3.80 0.40 -22.83
C HIS A 187 -4.40 1.24 -21.70
N TYR A 188 -4.51 0.66 -20.50
CA TYR A 188 -4.88 1.43 -19.31
C TYR A 188 -3.87 2.53 -18.99
N THR A 189 -2.57 2.25 -19.11
CA THR A 189 -1.53 3.27 -18.85
C THR A 189 -1.69 4.47 -19.79
N GLU A 190 -1.98 4.25 -21.07
CA GLU A 190 -2.28 5.34 -22.02
C GLU A 190 -3.51 6.15 -21.61
N GLN A 191 -4.61 5.47 -21.26
CA GLN A 191 -5.83 6.14 -20.80
C GLN A 191 -5.58 6.96 -19.52
N LEU A 192 -4.74 6.45 -18.62
CA LEU A 192 -4.32 7.16 -17.42
C LEU A 192 -3.48 8.39 -17.75
N CYS A 193 -2.52 8.27 -18.68
CA CYS A 193 -1.73 9.41 -19.14
C CYS A 193 -2.62 10.54 -19.67
N GLU A 194 -3.60 10.21 -20.52
CA GLU A 194 -4.55 11.18 -21.07
C GLU A 194 -5.42 11.84 -19.98
N ALA A 195 -5.85 11.08 -18.98
CA ALA A 195 -6.66 11.62 -17.88
C ALA A 195 -5.85 12.54 -16.95
N VAL A 196 -4.56 12.27 -16.76
CA VAL A 196 -3.68 13.02 -15.84
C VAL A 196 -3.02 14.23 -16.50
N LYS A 197 -2.75 14.18 -17.81
CA LYS A 197 -2.09 15.23 -18.59
C LYS A 197 -2.68 16.65 -18.38
N PRO A 198 -4.01 16.87 -18.36
CA PRO A 198 -4.58 18.20 -18.12
C PRO A 198 -4.28 18.79 -16.74
N LEU A 199 -3.94 17.95 -15.75
CA LEU A 199 -3.67 18.35 -14.38
C LEU A 199 -2.30 19.01 -14.21
N LYS A 200 -1.40 18.84 -15.20
CA LYS A 200 -0.03 19.40 -15.20
C LYS A 200 0.77 19.07 -13.94
N LYS A 201 0.50 17.93 -13.32
CA LYS A 201 1.26 17.41 -12.18
C LYS A 201 2.48 16.65 -12.68
N LYS A 202 3.58 16.76 -11.96
CA LYS A 202 4.74 15.88 -12.12
C LYS A 202 4.49 14.59 -11.37
N TRP A 203 4.88 13.46 -11.94
CA TRP A 203 4.70 12.20 -11.26
C TRP A 203 5.82 11.21 -11.52
N MET A 204 5.94 10.24 -10.61
CA MET A 204 6.84 9.09 -10.76
C MET A 204 6.13 7.80 -10.37
N SER A 205 6.64 6.68 -10.87
CA SER A 205 6.11 5.34 -10.55
C SER A 205 7.19 4.26 -10.73
N GLN A 206 6.78 3.01 -10.63
CA GLN A 206 7.58 1.82 -10.94
C GLN A 206 7.09 1.18 -12.24
N MET A 207 7.98 0.46 -12.93
CA MET A 207 7.68 -0.25 -14.18
C MET A 207 8.59 -1.47 -14.39
N SER A 208 8.08 -2.42 -15.17
CA SER A 208 8.91 -3.48 -15.74
C SER A 208 9.65 -3.03 -17.00
N ALA A 209 10.95 -3.34 -17.10
CA ALA A 209 11.75 -3.02 -18.29
C ALA A 209 11.18 -3.60 -19.58
N THR A 210 10.59 -4.80 -19.50
CA THR A 210 9.99 -5.51 -20.64
C THR A 210 8.88 -4.71 -21.31
N TYR A 211 8.02 -4.02 -20.55
CA TYR A 211 6.92 -3.25 -21.12
C TYR A 211 7.44 -2.02 -21.86
N VAL A 212 8.44 -1.32 -21.31
CA VAL A 212 9.07 -0.20 -22.03
C VAL A 212 9.71 -0.65 -23.33
N ALA A 213 10.46 -1.74 -23.31
CA ALA A 213 11.13 -2.25 -24.50
C ALA A 213 10.15 -2.64 -25.63
N ARG A 214 8.95 -3.09 -25.27
CA ARG A 214 7.91 -3.51 -26.24
C ARG A 214 6.99 -2.39 -26.68
N HIS A 215 6.91 -1.30 -25.92
CA HIS A 215 5.99 -0.17 -26.16
C HIS A 215 6.73 1.17 -26.10
N PRO A 216 7.68 1.45 -27.01
CA PRO A 216 8.48 2.67 -26.97
C PRO A 216 7.62 3.95 -27.11
N ASP A 217 6.51 3.88 -27.85
CA ASP A 217 5.59 5.02 -28.00
C ASP A 217 4.90 5.40 -26.69
N LEU A 218 4.75 4.46 -25.75
CA LEU A 218 4.18 4.71 -24.43
C LEU A 218 5.05 5.69 -23.62
N LEU A 219 6.37 5.70 -23.84
CA LEU A 219 7.29 6.64 -23.19
C LEU A 219 6.94 8.09 -23.51
N LYS A 220 6.47 8.36 -24.73
CA LYS A 220 6.04 9.70 -25.13
C LYS A 220 4.79 10.11 -24.36
N SER A 221 3.79 9.24 -24.28
CA SER A 221 2.56 9.48 -23.51
C SER A 221 2.85 9.71 -22.02
N LEU A 222 3.74 8.90 -21.45
CA LEU A 222 4.22 9.05 -20.07
C LEU A 222 4.84 10.44 -19.86
N ALA A 223 5.82 10.81 -20.68
CA ALA A 223 6.50 12.11 -20.56
C ALA A 223 5.53 13.28 -20.74
N GLU A 224 4.65 13.24 -21.73
CA GLU A 224 3.66 14.29 -22.00
C GLU A 224 2.61 14.43 -20.89
N SER A 225 2.33 13.35 -20.15
CA SER A 225 1.41 13.38 -19.00
C SER A 225 2.05 13.92 -17.71
N GLY A 226 3.35 14.22 -17.73
CA GLY A 226 4.09 14.73 -16.57
C GLY A 226 4.94 13.69 -15.82
N CYS A 227 5.15 12.49 -16.38
CA CYS A 227 6.06 11.51 -15.79
C CYS A 227 7.50 12.04 -15.84
N THR A 228 8.14 12.21 -14.67
CA THR A 228 9.51 12.73 -14.57
C THR A 228 10.54 11.68 -14.17
N ALA A 229 10.12 10.57 -13.55
CA ALA A 229 11.01 9.52 -13.11
C ALA A 229 10.28 8.18 -13.02
N MET A 230 10.99 7.09 -13.30
CA MET A 230 10.44 5.73 -13.19
C MET A 230 11.51 4.78 -12.63
N PHE A 231 11.14 3.97 -11.63
CA PHE A 231 11.98 2.88 -11.15
C PHE A 231 11.75 1.67 -12.03
N MET A 232 12.79 1.24 -12.75
CA MET A 232 12.71 0.17 -13.73
C MET A 232 13.31 -1.13 -13.19
N GLY A 233 12.50 -2.19 -13.13
CA GLY A 233 12.98 -3.55 -12.83
C GLY A 233 13.65 -4.18 -14.05
N LEU A 234 14.98 -4.13 -14.10
CA LEU A 234 15.81 -4.87 -15.09
C LEU A 234 16.13 -6.29 -14.62
N GLU A 235 16.33 -6.44 -13.31
CA GLU A 235 16.71 -7.65 -12.57
C GLU A 235 18.06 -8.28 -12.92
N SER A 236 18.34 -8.52 -14.19
CA SER A 236 19.64 -9.02 -14.65
C SER A 236 19.88 -8.69 -16.12
N ILE A 237 21.16 -8.50 -16.48
CA ILE A 237 21.60 -8.38 -17.88
C ILE A 237 22.04 -9.73 -18.46
N ASN A 238 22.06 -10.79 -17.63
CA ASN A 238 22.40 -12.14 -18.05
C ASN A 238 21.11 -12.92 -18.40
N SER A 239 20.98 -13.30 -19.67
CA SER A 239 19.82 -14.02 -20.20
C SER A 239 19.54 -15.36 -19.52
N GLU A 240 20.55 -16.05 -18.97
CA GLU A 240 20.34 -17.29 -18.23
C GLU A 240 19.72 -17.03 -16.86
N SER A 241 20.22 -16.02 -16.14
CA SER A 241 19.64 -15.62 -14.86
C SER A 241 18.18 -15.16 -15.00
N LEU A 242 17.87 -14.39 -16.06
CA LEU A 242 16.51 -13.92 -16.34
C LEU A 242 15.50 -15.06 -16.60
N LYS A 243 15.94 -16.23 -17.07
CA LYS A 243 15.02 -17.37 -17.28
C LYS A 243 14.54 -18.00 -15.97
N SER A 244 15.29 -17.82 -14.89
CA SER A 244 14.94 -18.30 -13.54
C SER A 244 14.19 -17.27 -12.70
N VAL A 245 14.02 -16.06 -13.24
CA VAL A 245 13.29 -14.95 -12.63
C VAL A 245 11.82 -15.04 -13.00
#